data_AF-A0AAJ2TK48-F1
#
_entry.id   AF-A0AAJ2TK48-F1
#
_cell.length_a   1.000
_cell.length_b   1.000
_cell.length_c   1.000
_cell.angle_alpha   90.00
_cell.angle_beta   90.00
_cell.angle_gamma   90.00
#
_symmetry.space_group_name_H-M   'P 1'
#
loop_
_entity.id
_entity.type
_entity.pdbx_description
1 polymer ?
#
loop_
_entity_poly.entity_id
_entity_poly.type
_entity_poly.pdbx_seq_one_letter_code
_entity_poly.pdbx_strand_id
1 'polypeptide(L)'
;MKKGYIGVLACLIVVMLAGCTSGVHYEAGSYVGSAQGKDGPIKVEVTFLENKIEAIKVVSHKDDPEYATSAVDGMPEIIINKQRLDVDAVSGATLTSRGIIGAVAQCVTDAGADPLKLGYASVDKKTDGQEVVITGLAQEQIITGDEIKAMTPVSFDAVAVDASGTETPTTGIGVRLEDILAQYGASQKNFDAIVLNATDGYAIEIPRDVLAIRDVIIAYEINGTATDLRTVVPDERAMYWVKFLNKIELKGLVTQIETKNLAMMETALLLCTPEEYKYYDAIDQAVPTSQLLEKTGGLKTDTVEVAGIDGWARTETYDLYNNQYLKTTGEDAPMFIGPDLPEGMRMKDVLYNKLGEDLILSVTNAEQKYGTITINGRTGVAIEKIFQELKIAEAARYKLIGSDGYEAEISLQDLKSGMLTLSESGVDTVFETPEAASVKGLLFIKALQ
;
A
#
# COMPACT_ATOMS: atom_id res chain seq x y z
N MET A 1 -16.44 93.01 -5.82
CA MET A 1 -15.09 92.86 -5.25
C MET A 1 -14.90 91.41 -4.81
N LYS A 2 -13.81 90.76 -5.30
CA LYS A 2 -13.19 89.48 -4.86
C LYS A 2 -14.02 88.20 -5.14
N LYS A 3 -13.63 87.40 -6.15
CA LYS A 3 -12.68 86.24 -6.15
C LYS A 3 -13.18 85.12 -5.19
N GLY A 4 -13.33 83.84 -5.53
CA GLY A 4 -13.04 83.01 -6.71
C GLY A 4 -13.19 81.51 -6.32
N TYR A 5 -13.02 80.64 -7.32
CA TYR A 5 -12.65 79.20 -7.25
C TYR A 5 -13.68 78.10 -6.89
N ILE A 6 -14.12 77.46 -7.99
CA ILE A 6 -14.23 76.01 -8.28
C ILE A 6 -13.64 75.06 -7.22
N GLY A 7 -14.43 74.04 -6.85
CA GLY A 7 -13.97 72.81 -6.20
C GLY A 7 -15.01 71.69 -6.35
N VAL A 8 -14.84 70.84 -7.37
CA VAL A 8 -15.57 69.59 -7.54
C VAL A 8 -15.18 68.65 -6.39
N LEU A 9 -16.13 68.30 -5.54
CA LEU A 9 -15.94 67.33 -4.46
C LEU A 9 -15.97 65.92 -5.07
N ALA A 10 -14.81 65.38 -5.40
CA ALA A 10 -14.63 63.97 -5.72
C ALA A 10 -14.81 63.15 -4.43
N CYS A 11 -15.88 62.36 -4.37
CA CYS A 11 -16.11 61.41 -3.28
C CYS A 11 -15.14 60.24 -3.45
N LEU A 12 -13.97 60.33 -2.80
CA LEU A 12 -13.02 59.23 -2.71
C LEU A 12 -13.62 58.17 -1.79
N ILE A 13 -14.24 57.13 -2.37
CA ILE A 13 -14.60 55.92 -1.64
C ILE A 13 -13.27 55.23 -1.30
N VAL A 14 -12.81 55.42 -0.07
CA VAL A 14 -11.78 54.56 0.53
C VAL A 14 -12.48 53.25 0.84
N VAL A 15 -12.35 52.29 -0.07
CA VAL A 15 -12.60 50.88 0.26
C VAL A 15 -11.55 50.52 1.31
N MET A 16 -11.95 50.50 2.58
CA MET A 16 -11.18 49.81 3.61
C MET A 16 -11.14 48.35 3.20
N LEU A 17 -10.00 47.91 2.68
CA LEU A 17 -9.61 46.52 2.64
C LEU A 17 -9.63 46.05 4.10
N ALA A 18 -10.74 45.44 4.52
CA ALA A 18 -10.74 44.55 5.66
C ALA A 18 -9.80 43.40 5.28
N GLY A 19 -8.53 43.53 5.66
CA GLY A 19 -7.63 42.40 5.67
C GLY A 19 -8.26 41.35 6.58
N CYS A 20 -8.77 40.28 5.99
CA CYS A 20 -9.07 39.06 6.72
C CYS A 20 -7.74 38.57 7.26
N THR A 21 -7.37 39.03 8.46
CA THR A 21 -6.44 38.28 9.29
C THR A 21 -7.19 37.02 9.69
N SER A 22 -6.81 35.90 9.09
CA SER A 22 -7.26 34.55 9.42
C SER A 22 -6.83 34.21 10.86
N GLY A 23 -7.54 34.75 11.84
CA GLY A 23 -7.40 34.44 13.26
C GLY A 23 -8.34 33.29 13.66
N VAL A 24 -7.94 32.51 14.65
CA VAL A 24 -8.81 31.52 15.28
C VAL A 24 -9.88 32.24 16.09
N HIS A 25 -11.15 31.87 15.89
CA HIS A 25 -12.29 32.45 16.61
C HIS A 25 -12.80 31.46 17.66
N TYR A 26 -13.03 31.92 18.88
CA TYR A 26 -13.53 31.13 20.01
C TYR A 26 -14.90 31.65 20.47
N GLU A 27 -15.73 30.77 21.02
CA GLU A 27 -16.87 31.16 21.85
C GLU A 27 -16.35 31.66 23.21
N ALA A 28 -16.45 32.97 23.44
CA ALA A 28 -15.92 33.60 24.65
C ALA A 28 -16.54 33.01 25.92
N GLY A 29 -15.69 32.65 26.89
CA GLY A 29 -16.12 31.95 28.10
C GLY A 29 -14.97 31.23 28.79
N SER A 30 -15.28 30.59 29.92
CA SER A 30 -14.33 29.74 30.66
C SER A 30 -14.74 28.28 30.54
N TYR A 31 -13.79 27.45 30.15
CA TYR A 31 -13.99 26.02 29.87
C TYR A 31 -13.01 25.21 30.69
N VAL A 32 -13.43 24.01 31.10
CA VAL A 32 -12.59 23.11 31.90
C VAL A 32 -12.28 21.87 31.08
N GLY A 33 -11.00 21.68 30.75
CA GLY A 33 -10.50 20.56 29.99
C GLY A 33 -9.65 19.65 30.86
N SER A 34 -9.50 18.41 30.42
CA SER A 34 -8.64 17.44 31.11
C SER A 34 -7.94 16.55 30.08
N ALA A 35 -6.69 16.21 30.36
CA ALA A 35 -5.93 15.23 29.60
C ALA A 35 -4.95 14.49 30.51
N GLN A 36 -4.41 13.37 30.01
CA GLN A 36 -3.50 12.53 30.78
C GLN A 36 -2.11 13.20 30.93
N GLY A 37 -1.66 13.36 32.18
CA GLY A 37 -0.29 13.73 32.55
C GLY A 37 0.60 12.50 32.81
N LYS A 38 1.71 12.69 33.52
CA LYS A 38 2.67 11.62 33.84
C LYS A 38 2.06 10.54 34.74
N ASP A 39 1.46 10.94 35.87
CA ASP A 39 0.99 10.03 36.93
C ASP A 39 -0.54 10.06 37.08
N GLY A 40 -1.24 10.90 36.31
CA GLY A 40 -2.69 10.94 36.27
C GLY A 40 -3.26 12.10 35.46
N PRO A 41 -4.59 12.27 35.45
CA PRO A 41 -5.23 13.35 34.71
C PRO A 41 -4.82 14.72 35.28
N ILE A 42 -4.52 15.64 34.38
CA ILE A 42 -4.36 17.07 34.63
C ILE A 42 -5.66 17.75 34.20
N LYS A 43 -6.16 18.67 35.01
CA LYS A 43 -7.32 19.52 34.70
C LYS A 43 -6.87 20.96 34.60
N VAL A 44 -7.34 21.65 33.55
CA VAL A 44 -7.10 23.07 33.34
C VAL A 44 -8.42 23.80 33.14
N GLU A 45 -8.47 25.05 33.56
CA GLU A 45 -9.53 26.00 33.23
C GLU A 45 -8.93 27.05 32.29
N VAL A 46 -9.52 27.19 31.11
CA VAL A 46 -9.07 28.13 30.08
C VAL A 46 -10.15 29.16 29.85
N THR A 47 -9.77 30.44 29.87
CA THR A 47 -10.66 31.55 29.53
C THR A 47 -10.33 32.06 28.14
N PHE A 48 -11.31 32.08 27.24
CA PHE A 48 -11.19 32.60 25.89
C PHE A 48 -11.93 33.94 25.76
N LEU A 49 -11.30 34.85 25.00
CA LEU A 49 -12.02 35.90 24.28
C LEU A 49 -12.25 35.44 22.84
N GLU A 50 -13.08 36.18 22.08
CA GLU A 50 -13.46 35.83 20.70
C GLU A 50 -12.28 35.49 19.78
N ASN A 51 -11.07 36.02 20.04
CA ASN A 51 -9.91 35.83 19.18
C ASN A 51 -8.60 35.50 19.92
N LYS A 52 -8.65 35.20 21.23
CA LYS A 52 -7.44 34.86 22.01
C LYS A 52 -7.71 34.02 23.25
N ILE A 53 -6.71 33.25 23.63
CA ILE A 53 -6.60 32.60 24.94
C ILE A 53 -6.18 33.67 25.95
N GLU A 54 -7.08 34.03 26.86
CA GLU A 54 -6.86 35.07 27.88
C GLU A 54 -6.06 34.54 29.07
N ALA A 55 -6.46 33.37 29.58
CA ALA A 55 -5.92 32.80 30.80
C ALA A 55 -6.01 31.28 30.78
N ILE A 56 -5.03 30.62 31.40
CA ILE A 56 -4.98 29.18 31.62
C ILE A 56 -4.62 28.97 33.09
N LYS A 57 -5.41 28.17 33.79
CA LYS A 57 -5.19 27.81 35.20
C LYS A 57 -5.18 26.30 35.34
N VAL A 58 -4.10 25.74 35.89
CA VAL A 58 -4.09 24.32 36.28
C VAL A 58 -4.93 24.15 37.55
N VAL A 59 -6.04 23.42 37.44
CA VAL A 59 -7.04 23.24 38.51
C VAL A 59 -6.67 22.07 39.42
N SER A 60 -6.13 20.99 38.85
CA SER A 60 -5.66 19.82 39.60
C SER A 60 -4.72 18.96 38.77
N HIS A 61 -3.73 18.32 39.39
CA HIS A 61 -2.91 17.27 38.80
C HIS A 61 -2.57 16.20 39.84
N LYS A 62 -2.14 15.02 39.37
CA LYS A 62 -1.63 13.92 40.23
C LYS A 62 -0.14 13.67 40.07
N ASP A 63 0.50 14.37 39.14
CA ASP A 63 1.92 14.24 38.84
C ASP A 63 2.79 14.65 40.04
N ASP A 64 3.90 13.94 40.24
CA ASP A 64 4.86 14.21 41.30
C ASP A 64 5.32 15.69 41.28
N PRO A 65 5.07 16.47 42.35
CA PRO A 65 5.42 17.88 42.40
C PRO A 65 6.89 18.18 42.10
N GLU A 66 7.82 17.27 42.44
CA GLU A 66 9.26 17.47 42.18
C GLU A 66 9.56 17.65 40.69
N TYR A 67 8.79 16.97 39.83
CA TYR A 67 8.97 17.01 38.37
C TYR A 67 7.91 17.85 37.66
N ALA A 68 6.70 17.97 38.22
CA ALA A 68 5.57 18.61 37.57
C ALA A 68 5.59 20.15 37.66
N THR A 69 6.16 20.70 38.74
CA THR A 69 6.05 22.14 39.06
C THR A 69 6.51 23.04 37.91
N SER A 70 7.61 22.70 37.24
CA SER A 70 8.14 23.49 36.12
C SER A 70 7.19 23.56 34.92
N ALA A 71 6.44 22.48 34.64
CA ALA A 71 5.42 22.46 33.59
C ALA A 71 4.11 23.11 34.04
N VAL A 72 3.68 22.87 35.27
CA VAL A 72 2.43 23.44 35.84
C VAL A 72 2.49 24.96 35.85
N ASP A 73 3.65 25.54 36.19
CA ASP A 73 3.84 26.99 36.23
C ASP A 73 4.18 27.56 34.85
N GLY A 74 5.06 26.89 34.09
CA GLY A 74 5.60 27.45 32.84
C GLY A 74 4.73 27.26 31.60
N MET A 75 4.05 26.12 31.47
CA MET A 75 3.30 25.80 30.24
C MET A 75 2.10 26.74 29.98
N PRO A 76 1.29 27.11 31.00
CA PRO A 76 0.25 28.13 30.83
C PRO A 76 0.77 29.44 30.22
N GLU A 77 1.89 29.96 30.72
CA GLU A 77 2.49 31.20 30.22
C GLU A 77 2.98 31.07 28.79
N ILE A 78 3.62 29.94 28.45
CA ILE A 78 4.12 29.69 27.10
C ILE A 78 2.96 29.69 26.09
N ILE A 79 1.86 29.00 26.40
CA ILE A 79 0.70 28.91 25.51
C ILE A 79 0.01 30.27 25.37
N ILE A 80 -0.18 31.02 26.47
CA ILE A 80 -0.77 32.35 26.43
C ILE A 80 0.10 33.32 25.62
N ASN A 81 1.43 33.28 25.78
CA ASN A 81 2.31 34.17 25.04
C ASN A 81 2.37 33.85 23.55
N LYS A 82 2.36 32.56 23.18
CA LYS A 82 2.46 32.13 21.78
C LYS A 82 1.10 32.08 21.07
N GLN A 83 -0.01 31.99 21.82
CA GLN A 83 -1.36 31.73 21.29
C GLN A 83 -1.39 30.49 20.39
N ARG A 84 -0.63 29.46 20.77
CA ARG A 84 -0.34 28.26 19.98
C ARG A 84 -0.15 27.05 20.90
N LEU A 85 -0.37 25.86 20.35
CA LEU A 85 -0.26 24.56 21.00
C LEU A 85 0.93 23.72 20.47
N ASP A 86 1.58 24.12 19.38
CA ASP A 86 2.87 23.58 18.92
C ASP A 86 4.05 24.18 19.71
N VAL A 87 4.04 23.97 21.02
CA VAL A 87 5.04 24.53 21.94
C VAL A 87 5.92 23.44 22.55
N ASP A 88 7.21 23.74 22.71
CA ASP A 88 8.15 22.80 23.30
C ASP A 88 7.76 22.48 24.74
N ALA A 89 7.89 21.19 25.09
CA ALA A 89 7.69 20.73 26.44
C ALA A 89 8.80 21.26 27.38
N VAL A 90 8.45 21.52 28.65
CA VAL A 90 9.43 21.95 29.65
C VAL A 90 10.39 20.80 29.98
N SER A 91 11.69 21.08 29.92
CA SER A 91 12.75 20.11 30.22
C SER A 91 12.55 19.46 31.60
N GLY A 92 12.61 18.12 31.64
CA GLY A 92 12.38 17.34 32.86
C GLY A 92 10.91 17.09 33.20
N ALA A 93 9.96 17.71 32.49
CA ALA A 93 8.52 17.65 32.76
C ALA A 93 7.70 17.38 31.48
N THR A 94 8.24 16.55 30.57
CA THR A 94 7.70 16.38 29.21
C THR A 94 6.26 15.85 29.19
N LEU A 95 5.94 14.83 30.00
CA LEU A 95 4.61 14.22 30.01
C LEU A 95 3.56 15.12 30.66
N THR A 96 3.93 15.81 31.74
CA THR A 96 3.10 16.84 32.39
C THR A 96 2.83 18.01 31.45
N SER A 97 3.86 18.48 30.72
CA SER A 97 3.73 19.52 29.69
C SER A 97 2.73 19.13 28.61
N ARG A 98 2.83 17.90 28.09
CA ARG A 98 1.91 17.35 27.09
C ARG A 98 0.48 17.21 27.63
N GLY A 99 0.32 16.79 28.88
CA GLY A 99 -0.99 16.74 29.54
C GLY A 99 -1.65 18.13 29.67
N ILE A 100 -0.89 19.18 29.97
CA ILE A 100 -1.41 20.56 29.99
C ILE A 100 -1.82 21.00 28.59
N ILE A 101 -0.97 20.78 27.58
CA ILE A 101 -1.27 21.14 26.18
C ILE A 101 -2.54 20.41 25.70
N GLY A 102 -2.70 19.12 26.00
CA GLY A 102 -3.89 18.35 25.66
C GLY A 102 -5.15 18.84 26.36
N ALA A 103 -5.06 19.19 27.65
CA ALA A 103 -6.19 19.71 28.40
C ALA A 103 -6.64 21.09 27.86
N VAL A 104 -5.70 21.91 27.38
CA VAL A 104 -6.02 23.19 26.70
C VAL A 104 -6.64 22.94 25.32
N ALA A 105 -6.15 21.95 24.56
CA ALA A 105 -6.73 21.58 23.26
C ALA A 105 -8.20 21.13 23.40
N GLN A 106 -8.54 20.39 24.46
CA GLN A 106 -9.93 20.06 24.76
C GLN A 106 -10.76 21.34 24.97
N CYS A 107 -10.26 22.30 25.77
CA CYS A 107 -10.95 23.58 25.98
C CYS A 107 -11.13 24.38 24.69
N VAL A 108 -10.15 24.34 23.77
CA VAL A 108 -10.25 24.99 22.45
C VAL A 108 -11.38 24.38 21.63
N THR A 109 -11.51 23.06 21.67
CA THR A 109 -12.62 22.33 21.03
C THR A 109 -13.96 22.71 21.63
N ASP A 110 -14.05 22.73 22.97
CA ASP A 110 -15.27 23.07 23.70
C ASP A 110 -15.70 24.53 23.46
N ALA A 111 -14.73 25.43 23.18
CA ALA A 111 -14.96 26.81 22.78
C ALA A 111 -15.23 26.98 21.27
N GLY A 112 -15.56 25.89 20.54
CA GLY A 112 -15.98 25.95 19.14
C GLY A 112 -14.86 26.18 18.12
N ALA A 113 -13.59 26.04 18.52
CA ALA A 113 -12.43 26.20 17.65
C ALA A 113 -11.71 24.86 17.41
N ASP A 114 -10.94 24.78 16.33
CA ASP A 114 -10.14 23.59 15.99
C ASP A 114 -8.72 23.72 16.56
N PRO A 115 -8.30 22.86 17.52
CA PRO A 115 -6.95 22.90 18.09
C PRO A 115 -5.83 22.69 17.08
N LEU A 116 -6.10 22.02 15.94
CA LEU A 116 -5.11 21.82 14.89
C LEU A 116 -4.67 23.16 14.26
N LYS A 117 -5.57 24.16 14.21
CA LYS A 117 -5.24 25.52 13.75
C LYS A 117 -4.26 26.24 14.66
N LEU A 118 -4.06 25.74 15.88
CA LEU A 118 -3.07 26.20 16.84
C LEU A 118 -1.81 25.35 16.85
N GLY A 119 -1.69 24.35 15.97
CA GLY A 119 -0.55 23.43 15.92
C GLY A 119 -0.61 22.31 16.95
N TYR A 120 -1.79 22.01 17.50
CA TYR A 120 -1.93 20.87 18.40
C TYR A 120 -1.65 19.56 17.67
N ALA A 121 -0.69 18.79 18.16
CA ALA A 121 -0.53 17.38 17.81
C ALA A 121 -1.08 16.57 19.00
N SER A 122 -2.15 15.79 18.76
CA SER A 122 -2.86 15.10 19.83
C SER A 122 -1.95 14.20 20.67
N VAL A 123 -2.21 14.21 21.98
CA VAL A 123 -1.58 13.30 22.97
C VAL A 123 -2.56 12.19 23.36
N ASP A 124 -3.86 12.41 23.16
CA ASP A 124 -4.88 11.38 23.29
C ASP A 124 -4.90 10.50 22.05
N LYS A 125 -4.13 9.42 22.16
CA LYS A 125 -4.18 8.28 21.24
C LYS A 125 -5.62 7.79 21.16
N LYS A 126 -6.28 8.05 20.05
CA LYS A 126 -7.52 7.36 19.69
C LYS A 126 -7.36 6.84 18.28
N THR A 127 -6.60 5.77 18.12
CA THR A 127 -6.86 4.90 16.99
C THR A 127 -8.33 4.43 17.04
N ASP A 128 -8.81 4.12 18.24
CA ASP A 128 -10.17 3.62 18.49
C ASP A 128 -11.20 4.71 18.13
N GLY A 129 -12.11 4.39 17.21
CA GLY A 129 -13.07 5.34 16.65
C GLY A 129 -12.52 6.40 15.69
N GLN A 130 -11.22 6.42 15.34
CA GLN A 130 -10.72 7.31 14.28
C GLN A 130 -11.31 6.89 12.93
N GLU A 131 -12.00 7.80 12.26
CA GLU A 131 -12.57 7.56 10.92
C GLU A 131 -11.56 7.88 9.82
N VAL A 132 -11.46 6.98 8.85
CA VAL A 132 -10.75 7.18 7.58
C VAL A 132 -11.76 7.09 6.44
N VAL A 133 -11.90 8.17 5.67
CA VAL A 133 -12.79 8.23 4.51
C VAL A 133 -12.07 7.65 3.29
N ILE A 134 -12.66 6.68 2.61
CA ILE A 134 -12.15 6.08 1.38
C ILE A 134 -13.03 6.50 0.21
N THR A 135 -12.43 7.19 -0.76
CA THR A 135 -13.11 7.70 -1.97
C THR A 135 -12.52 7.08 -3.24
N GLY A 136 -13.24 7.14 -4.36
CA GLY A 136 -12.81 6.53 -5.63
C GLY A 136 -13.29 5.09 -5.85
N LEU A 137 -13.96 4.51 -4.85
CA LEU A 137 -14.77 3.29 -4.98
C LEU A 137 -16.13 3.62 -5.62
N ALA A 138 -16.93 2.57 -5.90
CA ALA A 138 -18.30 2.73 -6.41
C ALA A 138 -19.20 3.55 -5.46
N GLN A 139 -18.93 3.48 -4.15
CA GLN A 139 -19.53 4.31 -3.11
C GLN A 139 -18.45 4.72 -2.13
N GLU A 140 -18.51 5.95 -1.63
CA GLU A 140 -17.66 6.40 -0.53
C GLU A 140 -17.85 5.49 0.68
N GLN A 141 -16.72 5.10 1.30
CA GLN A 141 -16.70 4.26 2.49
C GLN A 141 -16.05 5.02 3.64
N ILE A 142 -16.45 4.69 4.86
CA ILE A 142 -15.79 5.15 6.08
C ILE A 142 -15.38 3.89 6.83
N ILE A 143 -14.12 3.80 7.23
CA ILE A 143 -13.62 2.72 8.09
C ILE A 143 -13.04 3.33 9.36
N THR A 144 -13.37 2.73 10.50
CA THR A 144 -12.89 3.16 11.82
C THR A 144 -11.62 2.41 12.22
N GLY A 145 -10.81 3.00 13.09
CA GLY A 145 -9.64 2.28 13.63
C GLY A 145 -10.00 1.07 14.47
N ASP A 146 -11.21 0.98 15.03
CA ASP A 146 -11.72 -0.24 15.69
C ASP A 146 -11.95 -1.37 14.69
N GLU A 147 -12.56 -1.05 13.54
CA GLU A 147 -12.75 -2.01 12.45
C GLU A 147 -11.42 -2.47 11.87
N ILE A 148 -10.46 -1.56 11.67
CA ILE A 148 -9.11 -1.91 11.21
C ILE A 148 -8.45 -2.85 12.22
N LYS A 149 -8.47 -2.55 13.52
CA LYS A 149 -7.86 -3.42 14.55
C LYS A 149 -8.51 -4.80 14.67
N ALA A 150 -9.77 -4.95 14.22
CA ALA A 150 -10.46 -6.23 14.21
C ALA A 150 -10.06 -7.12 13.01
N MET A 151 -9.38 -6.58 12.01
CA MET A 151 -8.88 -7.33 10.85
C MET A 151 -7.60 -8.13 11.18
N THR A 152 -7.19 -9.00 10.26
CA THR A 152 -5.94 -9.75 10.38
C THR A 152 -4.75 -8.79 10.34
N PRO A 153 -3.94 -8.71 11.41
CA PRO A 153 -2.84 -7.77 11.46
C PRO A 153 -1.60 -8.30 10.71
N VAL A 154 -0.78 -7.38 10.23
CA VAL A 154 0.57 -7.62 9.76
C VAL A 154 1.57 -6.90 10.67
N SER A 155 2.67 -7.58 10.99
CA SER A 155 3.84 -6.95 11.58
C SER A 155 4.78 -6.51 10.47
N PHE A 156 5.42 -5.36 10.62
CA PHE A 156 6.45 -4.89 9.70
C PHE A 156 7.71 -4.47 10.46
N ASP A 157 8.84 -4.58 9.76
CA ASP A 157 10.13 -4.03 10.13
C ASP A 157 10.64 -3.26 8.91
N ALA A 158 10.82 -1.95 9.05
CA ALA A 158 11.11 -1.05 7.96
C ALA A 158 12.01 0.11 8.41
N VAL A 159 12.78 0.66 7.48
CA VAL A 159 13.63 1.84 7.73
C VAL A 159 12.93 3.08 7.20
N ALA A 160 12.52 3.97 8.10
CA ALA A 160 11.96 5.26 7.73
C ALA A 160 13.11 6.21 7.35
N VAL A 161 13.14 6.64 6.09
CA VAL A 161 14.11 7.63 5.60
C VAL A 161 13.43 8.99 5.45
N ASP A 162 13.80 9.95 6.28
CA ASP A 162 13.21 11.30 6.24
C ASP A 162 13.78 12.17 5.09
N ALA A 163 13.30 13.41 4.98
CA ALA A 163 13.73 14.33 3.93
C ALA A 163 15.21 14.74 4.03
N SER A 164 15.83 14.59 5.20
CA SER A 164 17.26 14.84 5.42
C SER A 164 18.14 13.62 5.11
N GLY A 165 17.53 12.47 4.82
CA GLY A 165 18.21 11.19 4.64
C GLY A 165 18.52 10.47 5.96
N THR A 166 17.94 10.92 7.07
CA THR A 166 18.10 10.23 8.36
C THR A 166 17.29 8.94 8.33
N GLU A 167 17.97 7.82 8.56
CA GLU A 167 17.39 6.49 8.63
C GLU A 167 16.97 6.15 10.05
N THR A 168 15.70 5.76 10.23
CA THR A 168 15.16 5.33 11.53
C THR A 168 14.54 3.94 11.40
N PRO A 169 15.19 2.89 11.94
CA PRO A 169 14.59 1.58 12.06
C PRO A 169 13.27 1.69 12.83
N THR A 170 12.21 1.13 12.24
CA THR A 170 10.86 1.25 12.75
C THR A 170 10.13 -0.08 12.59
N THR A 171 9.64 -0.60 13.70
CA THR A 171 8.78 -1.77 13.72
C THR A 171 7.35 -1.34 13.99
N GLY A 172 6.36 -2.16 13.64
CA GLY A 172 4.99 -1.85 13.98
C GLY A 172 3.99 -2.92 13.60
N ILE A 173 2.74 -2.62 13.91
CA ILE A 173 1.59 -3.47 13.63
C ILE A 173 0.53 -2.62 12.92
N GLY A 174 -0.05 -3.18 11.87
CA GLY A 174 -1.10 -2.57 11.09
C GLY A 174 -1.88 -3.56 10.27
N VAL A 175 -2.65 -3.06 9.32
CA VAL A 175 -3.38 -3.87 8.33
C VAL A 175 -3.03 -3.38 6.94
N ARG A 176 -2.89 -4.29 5.97
CA ARG A 176 -2.65 -3.88 4.59
C ARG A 176 -3.87 -3.16 4.03
N LEU A 177 -3.63 -2.07 3.31
CA LEU A 177 -4.66 -1.37 2.55
C LEU A 177 -5.32 -2.31 1.53
N GLU A 178 -4.55 -3.24 0.96
CA GLU A 178 -5.09 -4.30 0.10
C GLU A 178 -6.20 -5.10 0.78
N ASP A 179 -5.99 -5.53 2.02
CA ASP A 179 -6.98 -6.30 2.79
C ASP A 179 -8.20 -5.45 3.15
N ILE A 180 -8.00 -4.15 3.42
CA ILE A 180 -9.09 -3.19 3.66
C ILE A 180 -9.94 -3.02 2.40
N LEU A 181 -9.30 -2.80 1.25
CA LEU A 181 -9.98 -2.60 -0.03
C LEU A 181 -10.67 -3.87 -0.53
N ALA A 182 -10.14 -5.05 -0.22
CA ALA A 182 -10.72 -6.33 -0.60
C ALA A 182 -12.14 -6.52 -0.05
N GLN A 183 -12.45 -5.97 1.12
CA GLN A 183 -13.81 -5.97 1.70
C GLN A 183 -14.83 -5.25 0.81
N TYR A 184 -14.36 -4.28 0.02
CA TYR A 184 -15.17 -3.51 -0.92
C TYR A 184 -15.03 -4.00 -2.37
N GLY A 185 -14.42 -5.17 -2.58
CA GLY A 185 -14.20 -5.73 -3.91
C GLY A 185 -13.16 -4.95 -4.74
N ALA A 186 -12.26 -4.23 -4.08
CA ALA A 186 -11.20 -3.45 -4.72
C ALA A 186 -9.81 -3.95 -4.31
N SER A 187 -8.80 -3.58 -5.10
CA SER A 187 -7.39 -3.82 -4.83
C SER A 187 -6.66 -2.51 -5.03
N GLN A 188 -5.67 -2.19 -4.19
CA GLN A 188 -4.89 -0.97 -4.34
C GLN A 188 -4.17 -0.94 -5.70
N LYS A 189 -3.86 -2.13 -6.24
CA LYS A 189 -3.17 -2.33 -7.53
C LYS A 189 -4.03 -1.98 -8.74
N ASN A 190 -5.34 -1.80 -8.54
CA ASN A 190 -6.28 -1.45 -9.60
C ASN A 190 -6.39 0.08 -9.80
N PHE A 191 -5.51 0.89 -9.22
CA PHE A 191 -5.59 2.34 -9.32
C PHE A 191 -4.26 2.93 -9.82
N ASP A 192 -4.36 3.95 -10.67
CA ASP A 192 -3.19 4.68 -11.19
C ASP A 192 -2.48 5.48 -10.08
N ALA A 193 -3.21 5.86 -9.03
CA ALA A 193 -2.63 6.48 -7.86
C ALA A 193 -3.55 6.37 -6.63
N ILE A 194 -2.94 6.52 -5.45
CA ILE A 194 -3.66 6.67 -4.19
C ILE A 194 -3.16 7.93 -3.49
N VAL A 195 -4.05 8.86 -3.18
CA VAL A 195 -3.73 10.05 -2.38
C VAL A 195 -4.05 9.80 -0.93
N LEU A 196 -3.04 9.96 -0.08
CA LEU A 196 -3.14 9.87 1.37
C LEU A 196 -3.21 11.29 1.93
N ASN A 197 -4.24 11.56 2.72
CA ASN A 197 -4.46 12.85 3.36
C ASN A 197 -4.44 12.70 4.88
N ALA A 198 -3.87 13.70 5.55
CA ALA A 198 -3.84 13.82 7.00
C ALA A 198 -4.82 14.90 7.48
N THR A 199 -5.19 14.82 8.77
CA THR A 199 -6.00 15.86 9.42
C THR A 199 -5.30 17.22 9.49
N ASP A 200 -3.96 17.25 9.47
CA ASP A 200 -3.14 18.46 9.48
C ASP A 200 -3.03 19.15 8.11
N GLY A 201 -3.68 18.61 7.08
CA GLY A 201 -3.67 19.13 5.71
C GLY A 201 -2.50 18.63 4.86
N TYR A 202 -1.61 17.78 5.39
CA TYR A 202 -0.62 17.09 4.58
C TYR A 202 -1.32 16.13 3.61
N ALA A 203 -0.89 16.12 2.35
CA ALA A 203 -1.36 15.19 1.34
C ALA A 203 -0.21 14.72 0.45
N ILE A 204 -0.20 13.42 0.12
CA ILE A 204 0.79 12.84 -0.78
C ILE A 204 0.14 11.81 -1.70
N GLU A 205 0.56 11.80 -2.96
CA GLU A 205 0.13 10.83 -3.95
C GLU A 205 1.15 9.71 -4.06
N ILE A 206 0.71 8.46 -3.88
CA ILE A 206 1.49 7.26 -4.17
C ILE A 206 1.18 6.87 -5.62
N PRO A 207 2.19 6.86 -6.51
CA PRO A 207 2.02 6.49 -7.91
C PRO A 207 1.84 4.98 -8.09
N ARG A 208 1.27 4.59 -9.23
CA ARG A 208 0.98 3.19 -9.58
C ARG A 208 2.16 2.23 -9.48
N ASP A 209 3.33 2.65 -9.94
CA ASP A 209 4.54 1.83 -9.94
C ASP A 209 4.94 1.41 -8.51
N VAL A 210 4.73 2.30 -7.54
CA VAL A 210 4.88 1.98 -6.11
C VAL A 210 3.74 1.09 -5.63
N LEU A 211 2.47 1.43 -5.92
CA LEU A 211 1.30 0.67 -5.46
C LEU A 211 1.25 -0.77 -5.98
N ALA A 212 1.79 -0.99 -7.18
CA ALA A 212 1.84 -2.30 -7.79
C ALA A 212 2.75 -3.25 -7.01
N ILE A 213 3.87 -2.76 -6.47
CA ILE A 213 4.95 -3.58 -5.88
C ILE A 213 5.06 -3.45 -4.36
N ARG A 214 4.50 -2.42 -3.74
CA ARG A 214 4.60 -2.14 -2.30
C ARG A 214 3.25 -2.31 -1.60
N ASP A 215 3.27 -2.96 -0.44
CA ASP A 215 2.13 -2.94 0.47
C ASP A 215 2.03 -1.55 1.13
N VAL A 216 0.86 -0.92 1.06
CA VAL A 216 0.54 0.20 1.94
C VAL A 216 -0.07 -0.38 3.21
N ILE A 217 0.52 -0.10 4.37
CA ILE A 217 0.05 -0.58 5.67
C ILE A 217 -0.58 0.57 6.43
N ILE A 218 -1.80 0.38 6.93
CA ILE A 218 -2.43 1.28 7.89
C ILE A 218 -2.03 0.83 9.29
N ALA A 219 -0.99 1.45 9.83
CA ALA A 219 -0.40 1.13 11.12
C ALA A 219 -1.12 1.82 12.27
N TYR A 220 -1.35 1.06 13.34
CA TYR A 220 -1.90 1.54 14.61
C TYR A 220 -0.95 1.32 15.79
N GLU A 221 0.17 0.64 15.57
CA GLU A 221 1.27 0.49 16.53
C GLU A 221 2.61 0.76 15.84
N ILE A 222 3.48 1.51 16.52
CA ILE A 222 4.85 1.80 16.09
C ILE A 222 5.79 1.58 17.27
N ASN A 223 6.85 0.80 17.09
CA ASN A 223 7.87 0.49 18.09
C ASN A 223 7.26 0.05 19.44
N GLY A 224 6.32 -0.92 19.39
CA GLY A 224 5.64 -1.43 20.58
C GLY A 224 4.61 -0.48 21.20
N THR A 225 4.33 0.65 20.55
CA THR A 225 3.55 1.74 21.12
C THR A 225 2.37 2.09 20.21
N ALA A 226 1.14 1.99 20.74
CA ALA A 226 -0.07 2.41 20.03
C ALA A 226 0.05 3.88 19.54
N THR A 227 -0.48 4.16 18.35
CA THR A 227 -0.45 5.48 17.67
C THR A 227 -1.81 5.75 17.00
N ASP A 228 -2.08 7.00 16.66
CA ASP A 228 -3.10 7.33 15.65
C ASP A 228 -2.82 6.58 14.34
N LEU A 229 -3.87 6.32 13.56
CA LEU A 229 -3.74 5.65 12.27
C LEU A 229 -2.77 6.45 11.39
N ARG A 230 -1.80 5.73 10.85
CA ARG A 230 -0.84 6.28 9.90
C ARG A 230 -0.57 5.28 8.80
N THR A 231 -0.19 5.76 7.63
CA THR A 231 0.33 4.87 6.60
C THR A 231 1.79 4.55 6.87
N VAL A 232 2.20 3.38 6.41
CA VAL A 232 3.58 2.92 6.32
C VAL A 232 3.71 2.22 4.98
N VAL A 233 4.71 2.62 4.19
CA VAL A 233 5.06 1.93 2.96
C VAL A 233 6.50 1.44 3.15
N PRO A 234 6.68 0.16 3.54
CA PRO A 234 8.02 -0.40 3.77
C PRO A 234 8.92 -0.23 2.55
N ASP A 235 10.22 -0.05 2.80
CA ASP A 235 11.26 0.18 1.79
C ASP A 235 11.08 1.43 0.90
N GLU A 236 10.10 2.27 1.19
CA GLU A 236 9.91 3.56 0.53
C GLU A 236 10.21 4.72 1.47
N ARG A 237 10.41 5.91 0.89
CA ARG A 237 10.70 7.13 1.65
C ARG A 237 9.58 7.44 2.65
N ALA A 238 9.95 7.99 3.81
CA ALA A 238 9.01 8.31 4.89
C ALA A 238 7.95 9.36 4.52
N MET A 239 8.04 9.99 3.34
CA MET A 239 7.00 10.88 2.83
C MET A 239 5.65 10.17 2.61
N TYR A 240 5.65 8.87 2.33
CA TYR A 240 4.42 8.08 2.25
C TYR A 240 3.91 7.61 3.61
N TRP A 241 4.60 7.94 4.71
CA TRP A 241 4.27 7.50 6.07
C TRP A 241 3.45 8.59 6.78
N VAL A 242 2.23 8.79 6.28
CA VAL A 242 1.32 9.88 6.64
C VAL A 242 0.74 9.65 8.03
N LYS A 243 1.06 10.53 8.98
CA LYS A 243 0.48 10.54 10.32
C LYS A 243 -0.92 11.14 10.30
N PHE A 244 -1.77 10.76 11.26
CA PHE A 244 -3.13 11.29 11.38
C PHE A 244 -3.96 11.11 10.11
N LEU A 245 -3.86 9.92 9.52
CA LEU A 245 -4.56 9.58 8.28
C LEU A 245 -6.06 9.83 8.43
N ASN A 246 -6.64 10.66 7.55
CA ASN A 246 -8.08 10.97 7.57
C ASN A 246 -8.81 10.54 6.30
N LYS A 247 -8.11 10.48 5.16
CA LYS A 247 -8.73 10.19 3.88
C LYS A 247 -7.77 9.51 2.92
N ILE A 248 -8.27 8.48 2.25
CA ILE A 248 -7.63 7.76 1.15
C ILE A 248 -8.44 8.02 -0.12
N GLU A 249 -7.83 8.61 -1.14
CA GLU A 249 -8.46 8.84 -2.45
C GLU A 249 -7.86 7.91 -3.50
N LEU A 250 -8.67 6.98 -4.00
CA LEU A 250 -8.30 6.06 -5.06
C LEU A 250 -8.53 6.75 -6.42
N LYS A 251 -7.48 6.88 -7.23
CA LYS A 251 -7.53 7.60 -8.51
C LYS A 251 -7.26 6.68 -9.69
N GLY A 252 -7.99 6.92 -10.78
CA GLY A 252 -7.76 6.24 -12.06
C GLY A 252 -7.95 4.73 -11.93
N LEU A 253 -9.19 4.28 -11.69
CA LEU A 253 -9.49 2.85 -11.68
C LEU A 253 -9.08 2.24 -13.03
N VAL A 254 -8.13 1.33 -12.96
CA VAL A 254 -7.56 0.62 -14.10
C VAL A 254 -8.33 -0.66 -14.27
N THR A 255 -8.76 -0.93 -15.51
CA THR A 255 -9.29 -2.25 -15.85
C THR A 255 -8.15 -3.28 -15.74
N GLN A 256 -8.33 -4.32 -14.92
CA GLN A 256 -7.37 -5.42 -14.87
C GLN A 256 -7.22 -6.02 -16.26
N ILE A 257 -5.97 -6.25 -16.67
CA ILE A 257 -5.70 -6.95 -17.91
C ILE A 257 -6.00 -8.43 -17.65
N GLU A 258 -7.06 -8.93 -18.26
CA GLU A 258 -7.41 -10.34 -18.23
C GLU A 258 -6.32 -11.16 -18.90
N THR A 259 -5.97 -12.29 -18.29
CA THR A 259 -5.04 -13.24 -18.89
C THR A 259 -5.76 -13.95 -20.03
N LYS A 260 -5.16 -13.95 -21.22
CA LYS A 260 -5.71 -14.57 -22.42
C LYS A 260 -4.80 -15.66 -22.99
N ASN A 261 -3.50 -15.51 -22.78
CA ASN A 261 -2.49 -16.34 -23.41
C ASN A 261 -1.67 -17.07 -22.33
N LEU A 262 -1.29 -18.30 -22.65
CA LEU A 262 -0.38 -19.10 -21.85
C LEU A 262 0.91 -19.38 -22.60
N ALA A 263 2.03 -19.31 -21.88
CA ALA A 263 3.32 -19.84 -22.31
C ALA A 263 3.78 -20.94 -21.35
N MET A 264 4.35 -22.02 -21.87
CA MET A 264 4.78 -23.17 -21.05
C MET A 264 6.21 -22.97 -20.56
N MET A 265 6.39 -22.86 -19.24
CA MET A 265 7.69 -22.58 -18.63
C MET A 265 8.71 -23.68 -18.93
N GLU A 266 8.34 -24.95 -18.76
CA GLU A 266 9.26 -26.08 -18.97
C GLU A 266 9.74 -26.15 -20.43
N THR A 267 8.84 -25.95 -21.39
CA THR A 267 9.22 -25.88 -22.81
C THR A 267 10.13 -24.68 -23.09
N ALA A 268 9.83 -23.51 -22.54
CA ALA A 268 10.64 -22.31 -22.75
C ALA A 268 12.05 -22.45 -22.14
N LEU A 269 12.17 -23.07 -20.96
CA LEU A 269 13.45 -23.28 -20.28
C LEU A 269 14.38 -24.21 -21.07
N LEU A 270 13.83 -25.19 -21.82
CA LEU A 270 14.63 -26.03 -22.73
C LEU A 270 15.25 -25.24 -23.89
N LEU A 271 14.74 -24.04 -24.18
CA LEU A 271 15.26 -23.14 -25.22
C LEU A 271 16.26 -22.11 -24.66
N CYS A 272 16.50 -22.12 -23.36
CA CYS A 272 17.43 -21.21 -22.69
C CYS A 272 18.77 -21.89 -22.39
N THR A 273 19.79 -21.08 -22.09
CA THR A 273 21.07 -21.56 -21.60
C THR A 273 21.10 -21.44 -20.08
N PRO A 274 21.06 -22.55 -19.32
CA PRO A 274 21.18 -22.49 -17.86
C PRO A 274 22.62 -22.19 -17.43
N GLU A 275 22.75 -21.58 -16.26
CA GLU A 275 24.00 -21.22 -15.60
C GLU A 275 24.03 -21.86 -14.20
N GLU A 276 25.24 -22.18 -13.71
CA GLU A 276 25.41 -22.57 -12.32
C GLU A 276 25.16 -21.39 -11.40
N TYR A 277 24.27 -21.56 -10.44
CA TYR A 277 23.91 -20.56 -9.45
C TYR A 277 24.15 -21.10 -8.05
N LYS A 278 25.02 -20.42 -7.29
CA LYS A 278 25.29 -20.79 -5.89
C LYS A 278 24.14 -20.31 -5.00
N TYR A 279 23.47 -21.27 -4.37
CA TYR A 279 22.38 -21.02 -3.43
C TYR A 279 22.72 -21.65 -2.07
N TYR A 280 23.09 -20.81 -1.09
CA TYR A 280 23.71 -21.25 0.17
C TYR A 280 24.88 -22.22 -0.07
N ASP A 281 24.71 -23.47 0.36
CA ASP A 281 25.69 -24.54 0.24
C ASP A 281 25.47 -25.43 -0.99
N ALA A 282 24.43 -25.16 -1.79
CA ALA A 282 24.11 -25.87 -3.02
C ALA A 282 24.57 -25.09 -4.26
N ILE A 283 24.86 -25.82 -5.34
CA ILE A 283 25.06 -25.29 -6.69
C ILE A 283 23.94 -25.87 -7.53
N ASP A 284 22.97 -25.04 -7.86
CA ASP A 284 21.80 -25.39 -8.67
C ASP A 284 21.95 -24.79 -10.08
N GLN A 285 21.11 -25.22 -11.03
CA GLN A 285 20.97 -24.58 -12.32
C GLN A 285 19.94 -23.47 -12.24
N ALA A 286 20.22 -22.35 -12.90
CA ALA A 286 19.29 -21.24 -13.04
C ALA A 286 19.33 -20.65 -14.45
N VAL A 287 18.21 -20.11 -14.89
CA VAL A 287 18.09 -19.43 -16.18
C VAL A 287 17.88 -17.93 -15.93
N PRO A 288 18.62 -17.04 -16.61
CA PRO A 288 18.32 -15.61 -16.59
C PRO A 288 16.88 -15.36 -17.05
N THR A 289 16.11 -14.65 -16.25
CA THR A 289 14.70 -14.33 -16.56
C THR A 289 14.54 -13.59 -17.89
N SER A 290 15.52 -12.77 -18.30
CA SER A 290 15.58 -12.15 -19.62
C SER A 290 15.53 -13.16 -20.76
N GLN A 291 16.22 -14.31 -20.64
CA GLN A 291 16.13 -15.38 -21.64
C GLN A 291 14.74 -16.02 -21.64
N LEU A 292 14.17 -16.28 -20.46
CA LEU A 292 12.82 -16.83 -20.36
C LEU A 292 11.79 -15.89 -21.02
N LEU A 293 11.88 -14.59 -20.76
CA LEU A 293 11.03 -13.57 -21.38
C LEU A 293 11.19 -13.53 -22.90
N GLU A 294 12.42 -13.58 -23.41
CA GLU A 294 12.68 -13.65 -24.85
C GLU A 294 11.99 -14.86 -25.49
N LYS A 295 12.05 -16.04 -24.85
CA LYS A 295 11.44 -17.27 -25.38
C LYS A 295 9.92 -17.31 -25.22
N THR A 296 9.35 -16.51 -24.33
CA THR A 296 7.91 -16.50 -24.02
C THR A 296 7.18 -15.27 -24.57
N GLY A 297 7.79 -14.51 -25.49
CA GLY A 297 7.11 -13.46 -26.26
C GLY A 297 7.81 -12.11 -26.28
N GLY A 298 8.84 -11.91 -25.45
CA GLY A 298 9.67 -10.70 -25.43
C GLY A 298 8.88 -9.42 -25.10
N LEU A 299 7.71 -9.56 -24.48
CA LEU A 299 6.82 -8.44 -24.18
C LEU A 299 7.32 -7.67 -22.97
N LYS A 300 7.51 -6.35 -23.13
CA LYS A 300 7.80 -5.44 -22.04
C LYS A 300 6.50 -4.85 -21.49
N THR A 301 6.22 -5.14 -20.23
CA THR A 301 5.11 -4.57 -19.44
C THR A 301 5.69 -3.68 -18.35
N ASP A 302 4.84 -2.96 -17.60
CA ASP A 302 5.30 -2.17 -16.45
C ASP A 302 5.75 -3.08 -15.30
N THR A 303 5.03 -4.18 -15.10
CA THR A 303 5.22 -5.10 -13.98
C THR A 303 5.06 -6.56 -14.38
N VAL A 304 5.63 -7.43 -13.54
CA VAL A 304 5.52 -8.89 -13.61
C VAL A 304 4.99 -9.37 -12.27
N GLU A 305 3.87 -10.09 -12.27
CA GLU A 305 3.40 -10.78 -11.08
C GLU A 305 3.99 -12.20 -11.06
N VAL A 306 4.64 -12.56 -9.96
CA VAL A 306 5.21 -13.90 -9.73
C VAL A 306 4.40 -14.54 -8.62
N ALA A 307 3.90 -15.76 -8.83
CA ALA A 307 3.07 -16.47 -7.85
C ALA A 307 3.59 -17.87 -7.58
N GLY A 308 3.59 -18.28 -6.32
CA GLY A 308 3.94 -19.62 -5.85
C GLY A 308 2.74 -20.57 -5.78
N ILE A 309 3.00 -21.87 -5.59
CA ILE A 309 1.93 -22.87 -5.41
C ILE A 309 1.08 -22.63 -4.15
N ASP A 310 1.66 -22.03 -3.12
CA ASP A 310 1.01 -21.69 -1.85
C ASP A 310 -0.08 -20.62 -2.00
N GLY A 311 -0.19 -20.01 -3.18
CA GLY A 311 -1.14 -18.94 -3.47
C GLY A 311 -0.63 -17.56 -3.09
N TRP A 312 0.59 -17.46 -2.56
CA TRP A 312 1.24 -16.17 -2.38
C TRP A 312 1.73 -15.65 -3.74
N ALA A 313 1.46 -14.38 -3.99
CA ALA A 313 1.86 -13.68 -5.21
C ALA A 313 2.49 -12.34 -4.84
N ARG A 314 3.50 -11.96 -5.61
CA ARG A 314 4.20 -10.68 -5.52
C ARG A 314 4.23 -10.03 -6.89
N THR A 315 4.45 -8.73 -6.92
CA THR A 315 4.56 -7.98 -8.17
C THR A 315 5.88 -7.22 -8.16
N GLU A 316 6.64 -7.33 -9.24
CA GLU A 316 7.87 -6.59 -9.45
C GLU A 316 7.77 -5.66 -10.65
N THR A 317 8.64 -4.65 -10.67
CA THR A 317 8.89 -3.93 -11.92
C THR A 317 9.48 -4.89 -12.96
N TYR A 318 9.14 -4.68 -14.23
CA TYR A 318 9.69 -5.49 -15.31
C TYR A 318 11.22 -5.47 -15.33
N ASP A 319 11.82 -4.29 -15.16
CA ASP A 319 13.26 -4.13 -15.21
C ASP A 319 13.95 -4.85 -14.04
N LEU A 320 13.36 -4.86 -12.84
CA LEU A 320 13.89 -5.69 -11.76
C LEU A 320 13.80 -7.16 -12.14
N TYR A 321 12.60 -7.66 -12.50
CA TYR A 321 12.36 -9.06 -12.83
C TYR A 321 13.32 -9.54 -13.91
N ASN A 322 13.46 -8.81 -15.02
CA ASN A 322 14.29 -9.14 -16.18
C ASN A 322 15.79 -9.29 -15.86
N ASN A 323 16.25 -8.72 -14.74
CA ASN A 323 17.64 -8.80 -14.30
C ASN A 323 17.87 -9.86 -13.20
N GLN A 324 16.89 -10.73 -12.95
CA GLN A 324 17.00 -11.83 -11.97
C GLN A 324 17.12 -13.20 -12.66
N TYR A 325 17.09 -14.25 -11.86
CA TYR A 325 17.20 -15.64 -12.27
C TYR A 325 15.97 -16.44 -11.86
N LEU A 326 15.63 -17.44 -12.67
CA LEU A 326 14.74 -18.52 -12.28
C LEU A 326 15.59 -19.77 -12.05
N LYS A 327 15.76 -20.17 -10.80
CA LYS A 327 16.38 -21.45 -10.44
C LYS A 327 15.51 -22.59 -10.95
N THR A 328 16.08 -23.56 -11.64
CA THR A 328 15.35 -24.65 -12.30
C THR A 328 15.62 -26.03 -11.71
N THR A 329 16.59 -26.15 -10.80
CA THR A 329 16.89 -27.40 -10.08
C THR A 329 17.02 -27.19 -8.58
N GLY A 330 17.02 -28.29 -7.84
CA GLY A 330 17.15 -28.27 -6.39
C GLY A 330 15.81 -28.09 -5.69
N GLU A 331 15.87 -27.92 -4.36
CA GLU A 331 14.69 -27.68 -3.53
C GLU A 331 13.98 -26.38 -3.95
N ASP A 332 12.65 -26.35 -3.83
CA ASP A 332 11.77 -25.22 -4.16
C ASP A 332 11.75 -24.79 -5.65
N ALA A 333 12.37 -25.54 -6.56
CA ALA A 333 12.42 -25.18 -7.97
C ALA A 333 11.10 -25.48 -8.71
N PRO A 334 10.65 -24.63 -9.66
CA PRO A 334 11.29 -23.39 -10.09
C PRO A 334 11.20 -22.27 -9.02
N MET A 335 12.31 -21.57 -8.77
CA MET A 335 12.39 -20.53 -7.74
C MET A 335 12.87 -19.21 -8.34
N PHE A 336 12.13 -18.12 -8.13
CA PHE A 336 12.55 -16.78 -8.53
C PHE A 336 13.54 -16.21 -7.50
N ILE A 337 14.77 -15.97 -7.94
CA ILE A 337 15.91 -15.59 -7.10
C ILE A 337 16.81 -14.59 -7.82
N GLY A 338 17.70 -13.94 -7.08
CA GLY A 338 18.77 -13.17 -7.69
C GLY A 338 19.70 -12.55 -6.65
N PRO A 339 20.84 -11.98 -7.10
CA PRO A 339 21.87 -11.45 -6.22
C PRO A 339 21.38 -10.23 -5.43
N ASP A 340 20.50 -9.44 -6.04
CA ASP A 340 19.96 -8.19 -5.46
C ASP A 340 18.58 -8.39 -4.82
N LEU A 341 18.07 -9.63 -4.77
CA LEU A 341 16.80 -9.96 -4.12
C LEU A 341 17.03 -10.37 -2.66
N PRO A 342 16.49 -9.60 -1.68
CA PRO A 342 16.42 -10.03 -0.28
C PRO A 342 15.82 -11.43 -0.15
N GLU A 343 16.16 -12.19 0.90
CA GLU A 343 15.68 -13.56 1.06
C GLU A 343 14.15 -13.65 1.12
N GLY A 344 13.52 -12.73 1.85
CA GLY A 344 12.06 -12.61 1.88
C GLY A 344 11.44 -12.18 0.56
N MET A 345 12.26 -11.76 -0.41
CA MET A 345 11.80 -11.41 -1.75
C MET A 345 11.83 -12.55 -2.78
N ARG A 346 12.36 -13.71 -2.39
CA ARG A 346 12.43 -14.87 -3.28
C ARG A 346 11.07 -15.56 -3.33
N MET A 347 10.70 -16.10 -4.49
CA MET A 347 9.48 -16.90 -4.64
C MET A 347 9.84 -18.36 -4.87
N LYS A 348 9.38 -19.23 -3.97
CA LYS A 348 9.52 -20.68 -4.04
C LYS A 348 8.39 -21.29 -4.84
N ASP A 349 8.65 -22.45 -5.45
CA ASP A 349 7.64 -23.24 -6.15
C ASP A 349 6.78 -22.37 -7.08
N VAL A 350 7.44 -21.59 -7.94
CA VAL A 350 6.79 -20.63 -8.84
C VAL A 350 5.79 -21.36 -9.72
N LEU A 351 4.51 -21.05 -9.56
CA LEU A 351 3.42 -21.56 -10.36
C LEU A 351 3.32 -20.78 -11.67
N TYR A 352 3.39 -19.45 -11.62
CA TYR A 352 3.33 -18.63 -12.82
C TYR A 352 4.05 -17.29 -12.70
N ASN A 353 4.38 -16.72 -13.87
CA ASN A 353 4.74 -15.32 -14.04
C ASN A 353 3.74 -14.66 -15.00
N LYS A 354 3.00 -13.65 -14.56
CA LYS A 354 1.99 -12.94 -15.37
C LYS A 354 2.54 -11.58 -15.83
N LEU A 355 2.42 -11.33 -17.13
CA LEU A 355 2.83 -10.11 -17.82
C LEU A 355 1.68 -9.60 -18.69
N GLY A 356 0.90 -8.64 -18.20
CA GLY A 356 -0.26 -8.14 -18.92
C GLY A 356 -1.29 -9.24 -19.19
N GLU A 357 -1.54 -9.55 -20.47
CA GLU A 357 -2.48 -10.60 -20.88
C GLU A 357 -1.83 -12.00 -21.02
N ASP A 358 -0.51 -12.09 -20.89
CA ASP A 358 0.26 -13.34 -21.01
C ASP A 358 0.62 -13.90 -19.63
N LEU A 359 0.59 -15.22 -19.50
CA LEU A 359 0.96 -15.94 -18.29
C LEU A 359 1.90 -17.11 -18.62
N ILE A 360 3.10 -17.08 -18.05
CA ILE A 360 4.11 -18.14 -18.16
C ILE A 360 3.85 -19.13 -17.04
N LEU A 361 3.36 -20.33 -17.37
CA LEU A 361 2.90 -21.35 -16.44
C LEU A 361 3.96 -22.43 -16.22
N SER A 362 4.26 -22.75 -14.96
CA SER A 362 4.93 -24.00 -14.57
C SER A 362 3.92 -25.14 -14.57
N VAL A 363 4.01 -26.04 -15.56
CA VAL A 363 3.11 -27.20 -15.66
C VAL A 363 3.40 -28.19 -14.55
N THR A 364 4.65 -28.34 -14.12
CA THR A 364 5.06 -29.16 -12.98
C THR A 364 4.32 -28.73 -11.71
N ASN A 365 4.32 -27.43 -11.42
CA ASN A 365 3.67 -26.90 -10.23
C ASN A 365 2.14 -26.83 -10.37
N ALA A 366 1.63 -26.71 -11.59
CA ALA A 366 0.20 -26.86 -11.87
C ALA A 366 -0.29 -28.30 -11.61
N GLU A 367 0.46 -29.33 -12.01
CA GLU A 367 0.16 -30.73 -11.68
C GLU A 367 0.13 -30.97 -10.17
N GLN A 368 1.10 -30.41 -9.44
CA GLN A 368 1.15 -30.52 -7.97
C GLN A 368 -0.03 -29.81 -7.29
N LYS A 369 -0.36 -28.59 -7.73
CA LYS A 369 -1.39 -27.77 -7.08
C LYS A 369 -2.81 -28.21 -7.44
N TYR A 370 -3.05 -28.57 -8.69
CA TYR A 370 -4.40 -28.82 -9.22
C TYR A 370 -4.71 -30.30 -9.40
N GLY A 371 -3.73 -31.18 -9.21
CA GLY A 371 -3.84 -32.60 -9.44
C GLY A 371 -3.75 -32.96 -10.92
N THR A 372 -3.77 -34.26 -11.19
CA THR A 372 -3.61 -34.82 -12.53
C THR A 372 -4.80 -35.68 -12.94
N ILE A 373 -5.01 -35.76 -14.24
CA ILE A 373 -5.93 -36.67 -14.92
C ILE A 373 -5.13 -37.58 -15.86
N THR A 374 -5.78 -38.62 -16.38
CA THR A 374 -5.18 -39.53 -17.36
C THR A 374 -6.00 -39.54 -18.64
N ILE A 375 -5.35 -39.24 -19.77
CA ILE A 375 -5.93 -39.33 -21.11
C ILE A 375 -5.01 -40.19 -21.97
N ASN A 376 -5.56 -41.21 -22.65
CA ASN A 376 -4.81 -42.11 -23.53
C ASN A 376 -3.54 -42.71 -22.87
N GLY A 377 -3.61 -43.00 -21.56
CA GLY A 377 -2.51 -43.58 -20.78
C GLY A 377 -1.38 -42.62 -20.40
N ARG A 378 -1.49 -41.33 -20.74
CA ARG A 378 -0.59 -40.27 -20.26
C ARG A 378 -1.22 -39.56 -19.07
N THR A 379 -0.40 -39.06 -18.15
CA THR A 379 -0.84 -38.33 -16.95
C THR A 379 -0.44 -36.87 -17.09
N GLY A 380 -1.34 -35.95 -16.74
CA GLY A 380 -1.09 -34.52 -16.83
C GLY A 380 -2.16 -33.69 -16.13
N VAL A 381 -1.99 -32.37 -16.10
CA VAL A 381 -2.95 -31.42 -15.51
C VAL A 381 -4.03 -31.03 -16.52
N ALA A 382 -5.29 -31.03 -16.11
CA ALA A 382 -6.43 -30.68 -16.97
C ALA A 382 -6.38 -29.19 -17.39
N ILE A 383 -6.55 -28.90 -18.68
CA ILE A 383 -6.53 -27.53 -19.20
C ILE A 383 -7.73 -26.74 -18.67
N GLU A 384 -8.92 -27.37 -18.58
CA GLU A 384 -10.11 -26.77 -17.97
C GLU A 384 -9.84 -26.29 -16.54
N LYS A 385 -9.12 -27.09 -15.74
CA LYS A 385 -8.81 -26.75 -14.35
C LYS A 385 -7.87 -25.55 -14.26
N ILE A 386 -6.86 -25.48 -15.13
CA ILE A 386 -5.96 -24.33 -15.23
C ILE A 386 -6.74 -23.06 -15.58
N PHE A 387 -7.61 -23.12 -16.60
CA PHE A 387 -8.43 -21.99 -17.03
C PHE A 387 -9.33 -21.47 -15.91
N GLN A 388 -9.97 -22.39 -15.17
CA GLN A 388 -10.84 -22.05 -14.06
C GLN A 388 -10.07 -21.41 -12.90
N GLU A 389 -8.99 -22.04 -12.43
CA GLU A 389 -8.25 -21.62 -11.23
C GLU A 389 -7.46 -20.33 -11.46
N LEU A 390 -6.90 -20.15 -12.66
CA LEU A 390 -6.15 -18.94 -13.04
C LEU A 390 -7.04 -17.85 -13.68
N LYS A 391 -8.35 -18.08 -13.78
CA LYS A 391 -9.33 -17.14 -14.35
C LYS A 391 -8.92 -16.62 -15.73
N ILE A 392 -8.51 -17.53 -16.60
CA ILE A 392 -8.11 -17.21 -17.97
C ILE A 392 -9.35 -16.85 -18.78
N ALA A 393 -9.32 -15.70 -19.45
CA ALA A 393 -10.40 -15.26 -20.32
C ALA A 393 -10.60 -16.23 -21.49
N GLU A 394 -11.85 -16.63 -21.68
CA GLU A 394 -12.24 -17.60 -22.69
C GLU A 394 -12.49 -16.91 -24.06
N ALA A 395 -11.90 -17.45 -25.10
CA ALA A 395 -12.11 -17.09 -26.50
C ALA A 395 -12.74 -18.28 -27.23
N ALA A 396 -13.41 -18.04 -28.36
CA ALA A 396 -14.06 -19.12 -29.10
C ALA A 396 -13.07 -20.13 -29.68
N ARG A 397 -11.85 -19.68 -30.03
CA ARG A 397 -10.79 -20.48 -30.65
C ARG A 397 -9.43 -20.09 -30.09
N TYR A 398 -8.50 -21.04 -30.17
CA TYR A 398 -7.12 -20.89 -29.72
C TYR A 398 -6.15 -21.41 -30.77
N LYS A 399 -4.95 -20.84 -30.73
CA LYS A 399 -3.78 -21.30 -31.48
C LYS A 399 -2.78 -21.94 -30.51
N LEU A 400 -2.46 -23.20 -30.76
CA LEU A 400 -1.42 -23.97 -30.09
C LEU A 400 -0.14 -23.87 -30.92
N ILE A 401 0.98 -23.51 -30.29
CA ILE A 401 2.26 -23.31 -30.99
C ILE A 401 3.33 -24.12 -30.27
N GLY A 402 3.98 -25.04 -30.98
CA GLY A 402 5.12 -25.83 -30.50
C GLY A 402 6.44 -25.05 -30.59
N SER A 403 7.43 -25.46 -29.80
CA SER A 403 8.79 -24.90 -29.82
C SER A 403 9.53 -25.15 -31.13
N ASP A 404 9.08 -26.14 -31.92
CA ASP A 404 9.55 -26.44 -33.28
C ASP A 404 8.88 -25.58 -34.37
N GLY A 405 7.94 -24.71 -33.99
CA GLY A 405 7.17 -23.87 -34.90
C GLY A 405 5.92 -24.55 -35.48
N TYR A 406 5.58 -25.78 -35.07
CA TYR A 406 4.30 -26.39 -35.43
C TYR A 406 3.14 -25.58 -34.84
N GLU A 407 2.07 -25.42 -35.61
CA GLU A 407 0.88 -24.67 -35.19
C GLU A 407 -0.39 -25.48 -35.43
N ALA A 408 -1.30 -25.45 -34.48
CA ALA A 408 -2.64 -26.03 -34.61
C ALA A 408 -3.69 -25.06 -34.07
N GLU A 409 -4.88 -25.04 -34.67
CA GLU A 409 -6.03 -24.32 -34.12
C GLU A 409 -7.04 -25.28 -33.51
N ILE A 410 -7.66 -24.85 -32.42
CA ILE A 410 -8.59 -25.67 -31.65
C ILE A 410 -9.75 -24.82 -31.10
N SER A 411 -10.94 -25.42 -30.95
CA SER A 411 -12.08 -24.77 -30.30
C SER A 411 -11.89 -24.71 -28.78
N LEU A 412 -12.56 -23.79 -28.08
CA LEU A 412 -12.56 -23.76 -26.62
C LEU A 412 -13.02 -25.09 -26.00
N GLN A 413 -14.08 -25.69 -26.56
CA GLN A 413 -14.65 -26.93 -26.07
C GLN A 413 -13.63 -28.08 -26.15
N ASP A 414 -12.98 -28.24 -27.31
CA ASP A 414 -11.99 -29.28 -27.51
C ASP A 414 -10.73 -29.01 -26.68
N LEU A 415 -10.31 -27.74 -26.56
CA LEU A 415 -9.17 -27.35 -25.73
C LEU A 415 -9.37 -27.75 -24.26
N LYS A 416 -10.54 -27.44 -23.70
CA LYS A 416 -10.86 -27.75 -22.30
C LYS A 416 -11.00 -29.24 -22.03
N SER A 417 -11.24 -30.06 -23.07
CA SER A 417 -11.26 -31.53 -22.95
C SER A 417 -9.86 -32.15 -22.81
N GLY A 418 -8.79 -31.37 -23.04
CA GLY A 418 -7.42 -31.86 -23.00
C GLY A 418 -6.69 -31.64 -21.68
N MET A 419 -5.44 -32.12 -21.65
CA MET A 419 -4.50 -31.91 -20.56
C MET A 419 -3.13 -31.47 -21.07
N LEU A 420 -2.36 -30.84 -20.20
CA LEU A 420 -0.93 -30.58 -20.36
C LEU A 420 -0.15 -31.66 -19.61
N THR A 421 0.88 -32.21 -20.23
CA THR A 421 1.70 -33.28 -19.65
C THR A 421 3.18 -33.02 -19.93
N LEU A 422 4.04 -33.31 -18.95
CA LEU A 422 5.48 -33.20 -19.11
C LEU A 422 6.03 -34.28 -20.07
N SER A 423 7.04 -33.91 -20.85
CA SER A 423 7.73 -34.78 -21.80
C SER A 423 9.20 -34.39 -21.96
N GLU A 424 9.98 -35.20 -22.68
CA GLU A 424 11.38 -34.84 -23.02
C GLU A 424 11.48 -33.57 -23.87
N SER A 425 10.41 -33.22 -24.60
CA SER A 425 10.32 -31.98 -25.39
C SER A 425 9.76 -30.78 -24.61
N GLY A 426 9.55 -30.91 -23.29
CA GLY A 426 8.98 -29.89 -22.42
C GLY A 426 7.55 -30.26 -22.02
N VAL A 427 6.56 -29.59 -22.61
CA VAL A 427 5.13 -29.82 -22.36
C VAL A 427 4.46 -30.30 -23.63
N ASP A 428 3.64 -31.33 -23.55
CA ASP A 428 2.75 -31.74 -24.65
C ASP A 428 1.29 -31.46 -24.29
N THR A 429 0.46 -31.28 -25.31
CA THR A 429 -1.00 -31.39 -25.17
C THR A 429 -1.46 -32.79 -25.51
N VAL A 430 -2.49 -33.27 -24.81
CA VAL A 430 -3.13 -34.57 -25.09
C VAL A 430 -4.63 -34.37 -25.05
N PHE A 431 -5.30 -34.82 -26.11
CA PHE A 431 -6.75 -34.78 -26.28
C PHE A 431 -7.30 -36.19 -26.55
N GLU A 432 -8.51 -36.48 -26.10
CA GLU A 432 -9.24 -37.69 -26.54
C GLU A 432 -9.63 -37.56 -28.01
N THR A 433 -10.27 -36.44 -28.37
CA THR A 433 -10.58 -36.05 -29.75
C THR A 433 -10.69 -34.53 -29.86
N PRO A 434 -10.17 -33.88 -30.92
CA PRO A 434 -9.39 -34.46 -32.02
C PRO A 434 -7.92 -34.66 -31.64
N GLU A 435 -7.42 -35.89 -31.80
CA GLU A 435 -6.01 -36.22 -31.51
C GLU A 435 -5.02 -35.39 -32.35
N ALA A 436 -5.40 -35.02 -33.58
CA ALA A 436 -4.59 -34.22 -34.51
C ALA A 436 -4.28 -32.79 -34.02
N ALA A 437 -5.00 -32.30 -33.00
CA ALA A 437 -4.70 -31.02 -32.38
C ALA A 437 -3.59 -31.12 -31.32
N SER A 438 -3.12 -32.34 -30.98
CA SER A 438 -2.04 -32.53 -30.01
C SER A 438 -0.72 -31.99 -30.55
N VAL A 439 -0.13 -31.08 -29.78
CA VAL A 439 1.18 -30.46 -30.02
C VAL A 439 2.19 -31.02 -29.02
N LYS A 440 3.34 -31.48 -29.53
CA LYS A 440 4.51 -31.84 -28.71
C LYS A 440 5.39 -30.62 -28.49
N GLY A 441 5.99 -30.50 -27.31
CA GLY A 441 6.80 -29.32 -26.97
C GLY A 441 6.02 -28.03 -27.15
N LEU A 442 4.74 -28.02 -26.75
CA LEU A 442 3.87 -26.86 -26.70
C LEU A 442 4.59 -25.72 -25.98
N LEU A 443 4.74 -24.59 -26.67
CA LEU A 443 5.28 -23.36 -26.12
C LEU A 443 4.18 -22.36 -25.80
N PHE A 444 3.16 -22.22 -26.65
CA PHE A 444 2.07 -21.26 -26.44
C PHE A 444 0.67 -21.82 -26.65
N ILE A 445 -0.28 -21.31 -25.86
CA ILE A 445 -1.72 -21.34 -26.13
C ILE A 445 -2.17 -19.88 -26.24
N LYS A 446 -2.55 -19.42 -27.43
CA LYS A 446 -2.95 -18.03 -27.68
C LYS A 446 -4.42 -17.93 -28.05
N ALA A 447 -5.14 -17.00 -27.42
CA ALA A 447 -6.51 -16.70 -27.80
C ALA A 447 -6.54 -16.09 -29.22
N LEU A 448 -7.49 -16.54 -30.05
CA LEU A 448 -7.76 -15.92 -31.35
C LEU A 448 -8.91 -14.91 -31.19
N GLN A 449 -8.72 -13.70 -31.72
CA GLN A 449 -9.71 -12.62 -31.71
C GLN A 449 -10.88 -12.90 -32.66
#